data_AF-A0A7S0WFS0-F1
#
_entry.id   AF-A0A7S0WFS0-F1
#
_cell.length_a   1.000
_cell.length_b   1.000
_cell.length_c   1.000
_cell.angle_alpha   90.00
_cell.angle_beta   90.00
_cell.angle_gamma   90.00
#
_symmetry.space_group_name_H-M   'P 1'
#
loop_
_entity.id
_entity.type
_entity.pdbx_description
1 polymer ?
#
loop_
_entity_poly.entity_id
_entity_poly.type
_entity_poly.pdbx_seq_one_letter_code
_entity_poly.pdbx_strand_id
1 'polypeptide(L)'
;VAPRIRGSTDDVNIILGNRKRGSTADASSSMPYVMAFYSNLGARDVTRKYALAFSQALHHRTPDWKWWERITSYVERINRDAMAHDYPPEVRASIEAANATELFEMDTRSAKERVPGTMSEIKNHPLWVVDRFLSRSQIIHPRHPVKGFIAGEAVFPRSCVKELKSTERWKS
;
A
#
# COMPACT_ATOMS: atom_id res chain seq x y z
N VAL A 1 22.76 -15.43 8.27
CA VAL A 1 21.95 -16.24 7.34
C VAL A 1 21.59 -15.33 6.18
N ALA A 2 22.10 -15.60 4.97
CA ALA A 2 21.70 -14.83 3.79
C ALA A 2 20.20 -15.07 3.53
N PRO A 3 19.39 -14.02 3.28
CA PRO A 3 17.99 -14.22 2.96
C PRO A 3 17.90 -15.05 1.68
N ARG A 4 17.28 -16.23 1.75
CA ARG A 4 16.94 -17.01 0.55
C ARG A 4 15.90 -16.20 -0.22
N ILE A 5 16.31 -15.62 -1.34
CA ILE A 5 15.41 -14.91 -2.26
C ILE A 5 14.55 -15.98 -2.95
N ARG A 6 13.35 -16.25 -2.42
CA ARG A 6 12.30 -16.96 -3.17
C ARG A 6 11.54 -15.91 -3.98
N GLY A 7 11.98 -15.66 -5.20
CA GLY A 7 11.18 -14.95 -6.19
C GLY A 7 10.25 -15.95 -6.89
N SER A 8 9.00 -15.58 -7.10
CA SER A 8 8.05 -16.31 -7.95
C SER A 8 7.42 -15.30 -8.91
N THR A 9 7.35 -15.65 -10.19
CA THR A 9 6.66 -14.88 -11.22
C THR A 9 5.34 -15.55 -11.56
N ASP A 10 4.26 -14.78 -11.60
CA ASP A 10 2.95 -15.28 -12.01
C ASP A 10 2.85 -15.44 -13.53
N ASP A 11 2.01 -16.39 -13.97
CA ASP A 11 1.66 -16.58 -15.38
C ASP A 11 0.98 -15.33 -15.95
N VAL A 12 1.26 -15.00 -17.21
CA VAL A 12 0.71 -13.81 -17.90
C VAL A 12 -0.82 -13.79 -17.88
N ASN A 13 -1.48 -14.95 -17.99
CA ASN A 13 -2.94 -15.01 -17.96
C ASN A 13 -3.51 -14.75 -16.56
N ILE A 14 -2.73 -14.96 -15.50
CA ILE A 14 -3.11 -14.58 -14.12
C ILE A 14 -2.98 -13.06 -13.96
N ILE A 15 -1.90 -12.48 -14.48
CA ILE A 15 -1.65 -11.03 -14.44
C ILE A 15 -2.74 -10.26 -15.21
N LEU A 16 -3.12 -10.76 -16.39
CA LEU A 16 -4.15 -10.18 -17.25
C LEU A 16 -5.59 -10.50 -16.78
N GLY A 17 -5.76 -11.30 -15.72
CA GLY A 17 -7.08 -11.67 -15.19
C GLY A 17 -7.85 -12.71 -16.04
N ASN A 18 -7.27 -13.20 -17.13
CA ASN A 18 -7.83 -14.24 -18.00
C ASN A 18 -7.92 -15.61 -17.32
N ARG A 19 -7.14 -15.82 -16.25
CA ARG A 19 -7.12 -17.04 -15.47
C ARG A 19 -7.09 -16.73 -13.98
N LYS A 20 -7.99 -17.35 -13.21
CA LYS A 20 -7.90 -17.33 -11.74
C LYS A 20 -6.73 -18.20 -11.28
N ARG A 21 -5.95 -17.72 -10.31
CA ARG A 21 -4.88 -18.50 -9.68
C ARG A 21 -5.47 -19.77 -9.06
N GLY A 22 -5.05 -20.94 -9.52
CA GLY A 22 -5.67 -22.24 -9.19
C GLY A 22 -5.25 -22.81 -7.83
N SER A 23 -3.97 -22.74 -7.50
CA SER A 23 -3.49 -22.93 -6.14
C SER A 23 -2.34 -21.96 -5.89
N THR A 24 -2.50 -21.19 -4.84
CA THR A 24 -1.43 -20.47 -4.19
C THR A 24 -0.43 -21.49 -3.65
N ALA A 25 0.60 -21.82 -4.42
CA ALA A 25 1.69 -22.68 -3.95
C ALA A 25 2.42 -22.08 -2.71
N ASP A 26 2.05 -20.88 -2.25
CA ASP A 26 2.35 -20.31 -0.93
C ASP A 26 1.22 -19.32 -0.48
N ALA A 27 -0.05 -19.72 -0.39
CA ALA A 27 -1.16 -18.81 0.07
C ALA A 27 -0.97 -18.30 1.49
N SER A 28 -0.19 -19.05 2.27
CA SER A 28 0.19 -18.69 3.64
C SER A 28 1.29 -17.62 3.66
N SER A 29 1.87 -17.27 2.51
CA SER A 29 2.81 -16.16 2.39
C SER A 29 2.01 -14.86 2.41
N SER A 30 2.32 -14.02 3.40
CA SER A 30 1.77 -12.68 3.54
C SER A 30 2.09 -11.73 2.36
N MET A 31 2.77 -12.20 1.30
CA MET A 31 3.21 -11.45 0.11
C MET A 31 3.50 -9.97 0.41
N PRO A 32 4.53 -9.68 1.23
CA PRO A 32 4.80 -8.32 1.69
C PRO A 32 5.18 -7.37 0.54
N TYR A 33 5.80 -7.90 -0.52
CA TYR A 33 6.25 -7.12 -1.66
C TYR A 33 5.85 -7.84 -2.95
N VAL A 34 5.00 -7.19 -3.74
CA VAL A 34 4.69 -7.58 -5.12
C VAL A 34 4.90 -6.37 -6.00
N MET A 35 5.81 -6.49 -6.97
CA MET A 35 6.20 -5.40 -7.87
C MET A 35 5.81 -5.75 -9.30
N ALA A 36 5.22 -4.79 -10.00
CA ALA A 36 5.04 -4.84 -11.44
C ALA A 36 6.14 -4.00 -12.09
N PHE A 37 6.91 -4.59 -13.00
CA PHE A 37 7.95 -3.91 -13.77
C PHE A 37 7.40 -3.58 -15.16
N TYR A 38 7.68 -2.35 -15.62
CA TYR A 38 7.34 -1.88 -16.96
C TYR A 38 8.54 -2.05 -17.90
N SER A 39 8.31 -1.98 -19.21
CA SER A 39 9.36 -2.10 -20.23
C SER A 39 10.39 -0.97 -20.20
N ASN A 40 10.05 0.16 -19.59
CA ASN A 40 10.88 1.36 -19.48
C ASN A 40 11.69 1.43 -18.17
N LEU A 41 11.96 0.29 -17.52
CA LEU A 41 12.66 0.18 -16.22
C LEU A 41 11.92 0.79 -15.03
N GLY A 42 10.73 1.37 -15.25
CA GLY A 42 9.85 1.77 -14.18
C GLY A 42 9.23 0.58 -13.46
N ALA A 43 8.69 0.81 -12.28
CA ALA A 43 7.97 -0.21 -11.54
C ALA A 43 6.88 0.38 -10.63
N ARG A 44 5.96 -0.47 -10.15
CA ARG A 44 4.89 -0.13 -9.20
C ARG A 44 4.75 -1.21 -8.13
N ASP A 45 4.49 -0.79 -6.89
CA ASP A 45 4.09 -1.70 -5.81
C ASP A 45 2.62 -2.09 -5.98
N VAL A 46 2.38 -3.30 -6.49
CA VAL A 46 1.04 -3.86 -6.74
C VAL A 46 0.61 -4.82 -5.63
N THR A 47 1.26 -4.79 -4.46
CA THR A 47 0.98 -5.72 -3.35
C THR A 47 -0.50 -5.73 -2.95
N ARG A 48 -1.18 -4.58 -2.96
CA ARG A 48 -2.61 -4.46 -2.61
C ARG A 48 -3.53 -5.28 -3.53
N LYS A 49 -3.09 -5.61 -4.74
CA LYS A 49 -3.85 -6.44 -5.70
C LYS A 49 -3.76 -7.92 -5.36
N TYR A 50 -2.68 -8.35 -4.71
CA TYR A 50 -2.38 -9.77 -4.54
C TYR A 50 -2.46 -10.23 -3.09
N ALA A 51 -2.14 -9.36 -2.13
CA ALA A 51 -2.23 -9.68 -0.71
C ALA A 51 -3.68 -9.97 -0.31
N LEU A 52 -3.91 -11.12 0.33
CA LEU A 52 -5.22 -11.51 0.87
C LEU A 52 -5.68 -10.55 1.98
N ALA A 53 -4.73 -10.16 2.85
CA ALA A 53 -4.88 -9.14 3.86
C ALA A 53 -3.66 -8.21 3.79
N PHE A 54 -3.85 -6.98 3.30
CA PHE A 54 -2.75 -6.04 3.11
C PHE A 54 -2.15 -5.62 4.46
N SER A 55 -2.96 -5.49 5.51
CA SER A 55 -2.47 -5.24 6.87
C SER A 55 -1.45 -6.29 7.34
N GLN A 56 -1.72 -7.57 7.07
CA GLN A 56 -0.80 -8.66 7.41
C GLN A 56 0.48 -8.58 6.59
N ALA A 57 0.38 -8.25 5.30
CA ALA A 57 1.53 -8.06 4.42
C ALA A 57 2.48 -6.98 4.95
N LEU A 58 1.92 -5.88 5.46
CA LEU A 58 2.68 -4.76 6.01
C LEU A 58 3.51 -5.13 7.25
N HIS A 59 3.09 -6.11 8.05
CA HIS A 59 3.86 -6.57 9.21
C HIS A 59 5.18 -7.27 8.84
N HIS A 60 5.29 -7.79 7.62
CA HIS A 60 6.51 -8.42 7.12
C HIS A 60 7.35 -7.49 6.21
N ARG A 61 6.96 -6.20 6.12
CA ARG A 61 7.77 -5.19 5.44
C ARG A 61 8.87 -4.65 6.37
N THR A 62 9.84 -4.00 5.74
CA THR A 62 10.88 -3.25 6.43
C THR A 62 10.21 -2.16 7.28
N PRO A 63 10.61 -1.98 8.56
CA PRO A 63 10.02 -0.96 9.42
C PRO A 63 10.14 0.47 8.88
N ASP A 64 11.18 0.74 8.09
CA ASP A 64 11.37 2.01 7.39
C ASP A 64 10.48 2.10 6.15
N TRP A 65 9.22 2.47 6.39
CA TRP A 65 8.24 2.70 5.32
C TRP A 65 8.63 3.89 4.43
N LYS A 66 9.35 4.89 4.96
CA LYS A 66 9.80 6.08 4.20
C LYS A 66 10.85 5.69 3.17
N TRP A 67 11.74 4.76 3.50
CA TRP A 67 12.65 4.20 2.52
C TRP A 67 11.90 3.53 1.37
N TRP A 68 10.87 2.73 1.67
CA TRP A 68 10.07 2.06 0.64
C TRP A 68 9.30 3.06 -0.23
N GLU A 69 8.67 4.06 0.39
CA GLU A 69 7.98 5.16 -0.32
C GLU A 69 8.94 5.90 -1.25
N ARG A 70 10.16 6.19 -0.80
CA ARG A 70 11.18 6.86 -1.62
C ARG A 70 11.58 6.02 -2.84
N ILE A 71 11.81 4.71 -2.65
CA ILE A 71 12.20 3.82 -3.75
C ILE A 71 11.05 3.67 -4.75
N THR A 72 9.84 3.40 -4.28
CA THR A 72 8.65 3.24 -5.14
C THR A 72 8.32 4.52 -5.90
N SER A 73 8.37 5.68 -5.24
CA SER A 73 8.19 6.99 -5.90
C SER A 73 9.22 7.24 -6.98
N TYR A 74 10.48 6.82 -6.76
CA TYR A 74 11.55 6.98 -7.74
C TYR A 74 11.31 6.13 -8.99
N VAL A 75 10.99 4.84 -8.83
CA VAL A 75 10.73 3.94 -9.97
C VAL A 75 9.42 4.25 -10.69
N GLU A 76 8.40 4.75 -10.00
CA GLU A 76 7.18 5.26 -10.63
C GLU A 76 7.42 6.55 -11.40
N ARG A 77 8.32 7.42 -10.92
CA ARG A 77 8.72 8.62 -11.65
C ARG A 77 9.45 8.26 -12.95
N ILE A 78 10.35 7.28 -12.92
CA ILE A 78 10.99 6.76 -14.15
C ILE A 78 9.93 6.32 -15.16
N ASN A 79 8.92 5.56 -14.71
CA ASN A 79 7.83 5.14 -15.58
C ASN A 79 7.11 6.34 -16.20
N ARG A 80 6.72 7.33 -15.38
CA ARG A 80 5.99 8.53 -15.81
C ARG A 80 6.79 9.37 -16.81
N ASP A 81 8.08 9.58 -16.54
CA ASP A 81 8.96 10.41 -17.36
C ASP A 81 9.16 9.75 -18.73
N ALA A 82 9.41 8.43 -18.77
CA ALA A 82 9.49 7.67 -20.01
C ALA A 82 8.15 7.64 -20.77
N MET A 83 7.01 7.48 -20.07
CA MET A 83 5.68 7.56 -20.69
C MET A 83 5.41 8.92 -21.35
N ALA A 84 5.91 10.01 -20.74
CA ALA A 84 5.76 11.35 -21.29
C ALA A 84 6.65 11.61 -22.51
N HIS A 85 7.79 10.94 -22.61
CA HIS A 85 8.75 11.10 -23.71
C HIS A 85 8.47 10.16 -24.90
N ASP A 86 8.16 8.89 -24.63
CA ASP A 86 8.20 7.82 -25.63
C ASP A 86 6.86 7.56 -26.34
N TYR A 87 5.74 8.09 -25.82
CA TYR A 87 4.40 7.76 -26.31
C TYR A 87 3.59 9.00 -26.75
N PRO A 88 2.80 8.90 -27.83
CA PRO A 88 1.94 9.99 -28.28
C PRO A 88 0.80 10.26 -27.26
N PRO A 89 0.22 11.49 -27.25
CA PRO A 89 -0.75 11.91 -26.24
C PRO A 89 -1.96 10.98 -26.08
N GLU A 90 -2.47 10.42 -27.18
CA GLU A 90 -3.62 9.51 -27.18
C GLU A 90 -3.31 8.18 -26.47
N VAL A 91 -2.14 7.60 -26.78
CA VAL A 91 -1.68 6.36 -26.13
C VAL A 91 -1.38 6.62 -24.66
N ARG A 92 -0.77 7.77 -24.33
CA ARG A 92 -0.53 8.19 -22.94
C ARG A 92 -1.84 8.30 -22.16
N ALA A 93 -2.86 8.95 -22.71
CA ALA A 93 -4.16 9.07 -22.06
C ALA A 93 -4.82 7.71 -21.78
N SER A 94 -4.71 6.77 -22.73
CA SER A 94 -5.20 5.40 -22.54
C SER A 94 -4.45 4.66 -21.41
N ILE A 95 -3.13 4.80 -21.35
CA ILE A 95 -2.30 4.19 -20.30
C ILE A 95 -2.59 4.82 -18.94
N GLU A 96 -2.73 6.14 -18.86
CA GLU A 96 -3.10 6.86 -17.65
C GLU A 96 -4.48 6.43 -17.12
N ALA A 97 -5.46 6.27 -18.01
CA ALA A 97 -6.78 5.76 -17.64
C ALA A 97 -6.73 4.33 -17.10
N ALA A 98 -5.95 3.44 -17.73
CA ALA A 98 -5.73 2.08 -17.25
C ALA A 98 -5.03 2.08 -15.87
N ASN A 99 -3.99 2.90 -15.71
CA ASN A 99 -3.26 3.05 -14.45
C ASN A 99 -4.14 3.60 -13.33
N ALA A 100 -5.03 4.56 -13.63
CA ALA A 100 -5.98 5.11 -12.68
C ALA A 100 -7.01 4.07 -12.24
N THR A 101 -7.48 3.24 -13.18
CA THR A 101 -8.38 2.13 -12.90
C THR A 101 -7.73 1.09 -11.98
N GLU A 102 -6.47 0.73 -12.25
CA GLU A 102 -5.71 -0.19 -11.40
C GLU A 102 -5.52 0.37 -9.98
N LEU A 103 -5.15 1.66 -9.87
CA LEU A 103 -4.96 2.31 -8.57
C LEU A 103 -6.27 2.34 -7.77
N PHE A 104 -7.38 2.64 -8.43
CA PHE A 104 -8.71 2.60 -7.83
C PHE A 104 -9.10 1.20 -7.35
N GLU A 105 -8.78 0.15 -8.12
CA GLU A 105 -9.00 -1.24 -7.70
C GLU A 105 -8.21 -1.58 -6.43
N MET A 106 -6.93 -1.22 -6.39
CA MET A 106 -6.04 -1.44 -5.25
C MET A 106 -6.54 -0.70 -3.99
N ASP A 107 -6.93 0.56 -4.12
CA ASP A 107 -7.46 1.35 -3.02
C ASP A 107 -8.81 0.80 -2.52
N THR A 108 -9.66 0.35 -3.43
CA THR A 108 -10.93 -0.30 -3.09
C THR A 108 -10.70 -1.59 -2.31
N ARG A 109 -9.73 -2.42 -2.70
CA ARG A 109 -9.38 -3.65 -1.98
C ARG A 109 -8.89 -3.35 -0.57
N SER A 110 -7.99 -2.37 -0.41
CA SER A 110 -7.52 -1.93 0.91
C SER A 110 -8.64 -1.32 1.76
N ALA A 111 -9.56 -0.58 1.16
CA ALA A 111 -10.70 0.01 1.88
C ALA A 111 -11.74 -1.03 2.33
N LYS A 112 -11.84 -2.16 1.62
CA LYS A 112 -12.71 -3.30 1.98
C LYS A 112 -12.07 -4.25 2.99
N GLU A 113 -10.80 -4.05 3.33
CA GLU A 113 -10.15 -4.82 4.39
C GLU A 113 -10.88 -4.59 5.71
N ARG A 114 -11.21 -5.69 6.39
CA ARG A 114 -11.99 -5.64 7.62
C ARG A 114 -11.28 -4.78 8.67
N VAL A 115 -12.05 -3.88 9.28
CA VAL A 115 -11.58 -3.13 10.46
C VAL A 115 -11.46 -4.11 11.65
N PRO A 116 -10.34 -4.09 12.40
CA PRO A 116 -10.17 -4.83 13.64
C PRO A 116 -11.40 -4.76 14.54
N GLY A 117 -11.76 -5.89 15.15
CA GLY A 117 -12.95 -5.96 16.02
C GLY A 117 -12.63 -5.65 17.48
N THR A 118 -11.36 -5.73 17.87
CA THR A 118 -10.93 -5.65 19.27
C THR A 118 -9.80 -4.66 19.49
N MET A 119 -9.67 -4.17 20.73
CA MET A 119 -8.59 -3.26 21.12
C MET A 119 -7.20 -3.88 20.97
N SER A 120 -7.08 -5.20 21.17
CA SER A 120 -5.82 -5.92 21.01
C SER A 120 -5.41 -6.03 19.54
N GLU A 121 -6.37 -6.26 18.64
CA GLU A 121 -6.10 -6.34 17.19
C GLU A 121 -5.72 -4.99 16.57
N ILE A 122 -6.34 -3.90 17.03
CA ILE A 122 -6.06 -2.58 16.46
C ILE A 122 -4.76 -1.95 16.98
N LYS A 123 -4.25 -2.44 18.12
CA LYS A 123 -2.99 -1.97 18.68
C LYS A 123 -1.85 -2.24 17.68
N ASN A 124 -1.14 -1.18 17.30
CA ASN A 124 -0.09 -1.24 16.27
C ASN A 124 -0.56 -1.71 14.88
N HIS A 125 -1.87 -1.66 14.58
CA HIS A 125 -2.39 -2.01 13.26
C HIS A 125 -1.90 -1.01 12.20
N PRO A 126 -1.43 -1.46 11.02
CA PRO A 126 -0.74 -0.59 10.06
C PRO A 126 -1.67 0.29 9.24
N LEU A 127 -2.97 -0.05 9.13
CA LEU A 127 -3.95 0.74 8.37
C LEU A 127 -4.89 1.58 9.24
N TRP A 128 -5.10 1.16 10.48
CA TRP A 128 -6.19 1.66 11.33
C TRP A 128 -5.64 2.08 12.67
N VAL A 129 -6.29 3.06 13.28
CA VAL A 129 -5.89 3.58 14.59
C VAL A 129 -7.10 4.07 15.36
N VAL A 130 -6.97 4.06 16.67
CA VAL A 130 -7.89 4.67 17.62
C VAL A 130 -7.11 5.70 18.42
N ASP A 131 -7.78 6.80 18.80
CA ASP A 131 -7.17 7.97 19.46
C ASP A 131 -6.28 7.58 20.66
N ARG A 132 -6.75 6.63 21.50
CA ARG A 132 -6.02 6.12 22.66
C ARG A 132 -4.62 5.57 22.36
N PHE A 133 -4.38 5.07 21.15
CA PHE A 133 -3.09 4.47 20.76
C PHE A 133 -2.14 5.43 20.04
N LEU A 134 -2.50 6.72 19.93
CA LEU A 134 -1.60 7.74 19.41
C LEU A 134 -0.50 8.10 20.42
N SER A 135 0.66 8.49 19.91
CA SER A 135 1.67 9.12 20.75
C SER A 135 1.27 10.56 21.11
N ARG A 136 1.88 11.13 22.15
CA ARG A 136 1.65 12.54 22.55
C ARG A 136 2.01 13.56 21.45
N SER A 137 2.81 13.14 20.48
CA SER A 137 3.23 13.94 19.33
C SER A 137 2.45 13.59 18.07
N GLN A 138 1.25 13.04 18.21
CA GLN A 138 0.41 12.65 17.09
C GLN A 138 -1.03 13.12 17.31
N ILE A 139 -1.70 13.43 16.20
CA ILE A 139 -3.12 13.76 16.17
C ILE A 139 -3.80 13.11 14.96
N ILE A 140 -5.12 12.99 15.01
CA ILE A 140 -5.94 12.63 13.85
C ILE A 140 -6.46 13.92 13.19
N HIS A 141 -6.07 14.15 11.93
CA HIS A 141 -6.56 15.26 11.11
C HIS A 141 -6.53 14.91 9.60
N PRO A 142 -7.65 15.04 8.86
CA PRO A 142 -8.99 15.36 9.37
C PRO A 142 -9.56 14.20 10.21
N ARG A 143 -10.51 14.48 11.11
CA ARG A 143 -11.21 13.45 11.91
C ARG A 143 -12.28 12.69 11.11
N HIS A 144 -12.03 12.48 9.82
CA HIS A 144 -12.87 11.72 8.91
C HIS A 144 -12.00 11.06 7.83
N PRO A 145 -12.46 9.95 7.22
CA PRO A 145 -13.70 9.23 7.54
C PRO A 145 -13.56 8.41 8.83
N VAL A 146 -14.68 8.24 9.57
CA VAL A 146 -14.77 7.25 10.66
C VAL A 146 -15.11 5.91 10.01
N LYS A 147 -14.28 4.89 10.25
CA LYS A 147 -14.44 3.55 9.62
C LYS A 147 -15.24 2.57 10.46
N GLY A 148 -15.47 2.88 11.74
CA GLY A 148 -16.23 2.05 12.66
C GLY A 148 -15.94 2.46 14.10
N PHE A 149 -16.39 1.61 15.04
CA PHE A 149 -16.19 1.80 16.46
C PHE A 149 -15.70 0.51 17.12
N ILE A 150 -14.75 0.62 18.03
CA ILE A 150 -14.27 -0.48 18.87
C ILE A 150 -14.39 -0.01 20.32
N ALA A 151 -15.17 -0.73 21.14
CA ALA A 151 -15.45 -0.36 22.54
C ALA A 151 -15.87 1.11 22.72
N GLY A 152 -16.68 1.64 21.80
CA GLY A 152 -17.16 3.02 21.82
C GLY A 152 -16.21 4.08 21.25
N GLU A 153 -14.98 3.70 20.85
CA GLU A 153 -14.01 4.62 20.26
C GLU A 153 -14.01 4.56 18.72
N ALA A 154 -13.97 5.73 18.09
CA ALA A 154 -13.94 5.85 16.64
C ALA A 154 -12.62 5.34 16.06
N VAL A 155 -12.72 4.54 15.00
CA VAL A 155 -11.58 4.02 14.24
C VAL A 155 -11.32 4.91 13.03
N PHE A 156 -10.07 5.31 12.85
CA PHE A 156 -9.62 6.17 11.77
C PHE A 156 -8.56 5.49 10.91
N PRO A 157 -8.46 5.84 9.62
CA PRO A 157 -7.29 5.49 8.81
C PRO A 157 -6.01 6.10 9.39
N ARG A 158 -4.90 5.35 9.36
CA ARG A 158 -3.59 5.89 9.74
C ARG A 158 -3.10 7.01 8.84
N SER A 159 -3.62 7.14 7.61
CA SER A 159 -3.36 8.28 6.73
C SER A 159 -3.86 9.63 7.31
N CYS A 160 -4.81 9.59 8.24
CA CYS A 160 -5.27 10.76 8.99
C CYS A 160 -4.35 11.10 10.18
N VAL A 161 -3.37 10.26 10.53
CA VAL A 161 -2.44 10.57 11.63
C VAL A 161 -1.40 11.58 11.16
N LYS A 162 -1.29 12.68 11.88
CA LYS A 162 -0.28 13.73 11.66
C LYS A 162 0.69 13.76 12.82
N GLU A 163 1.98 13.86 12.49
CA GLU A 163 3.05 14.02 13.47
C GLU A 163 3.20 15.50 13.82
N LEU A 164 3.21 15.79 15.11
CA LEU A 164 3.43 17.11 15.68
C LEU A 164 4.86 17.21 16.19
N LYS A 165 5.44 18.39 16.01
CA LYS A 165 6.76 18.73 16.53
C LYS A 165 6.69 20.08 17.25
N SER A 166 7.59 20.30 18.21
CA SER A 166 7.80 21.62 18.80
C SER A 166 8.40 22.57 17.78
N THR A 167 8.33 23.87 18.06
CA THR A 167 8.90 24.92 17.19
C THR A 167 10.39 24.70 16.92
N GLU A 168 11.17 24.27 17.92
CA GLU A 168 12.60 23.99 17.74
C GLU A 168 12.82 22.80 16.79
N ARG A 169 12.03 21.73 16.94
CA ARG A 169 12.12 20.53 16.09
C ARG A 169 11.63 20.72 14.66
N TRP A 170 10.85 21.77 14.38
CA TRP A 170 10.46 22.12 13.02
C TRP A 170 11.55 22.89 12.27
N LYS A 171 12.44 23.57 12.99
CA LYS A 171 13.51 24.40 12.42
C LYS A 171 14.80 23.62 12.14
N SER A 172 14.90 22.39 12.65
CA SER A 172 16.00 21.45 12.40
C SER A 172 15.63 20.45 11.32
#